data_AF-A0A5M6IUA4-F1
#
_entry.id   AF-A0A5M6IUA4-F1
#
_cell.length_a   1.000
_cell.length_b   1.000
_cell.length_c   1.000
_cell.angle_alpha   90.00
_cell.angle_beta   90.00
_cell.angle_gamma   90.00
#
_symmetry.space_group_name_H-M   'P 1'
#
loop_
_entity.id
_entity.type
_entity.pdbx_description
1 polymer ?
#
loop_
_entity_poly.entity_id
_entity_poly.type
_entity_poly.pdbx_seq_one_letter_code
_entity_poly.pdbx_strand_id
1 'polypeptide(L)'
;MMDPEDLPISGALRERLATWADGYSACIDHLPDGSPVPFDETAYAAEGLAIAQAIKAELPGWTVIYFDISKLDDSQEDQPRGEFEYEVTPP
;
A
#
# COMPACT_ATOMS: atom_id res chain seq x y z
N MET A 1 -7.36 -12.82 -13.04
CA MET A 1 -6.87 -11.75 -12.16
C MET A 1 -7.76 -10.56 -12.43
N MET A 2 -8.34 -9.94 -11.41
CA MET A 2 -9.19 -8.75 -11.57
C MET A 2 -8.25 -7.55 -11.63
N ASP A 3 -8.41 -6.67 -12.62
CA ASP A 3 -7.63 -5.44 -12.64
C ASP A 3 -8.09 -4.54 -11.48
N PRO A 4 -7.18 -3.82 -10.80
CA PRO A 4 -7.55 -2.90 -9.71
C PRO A 4 -8.54 -1.82 -10.17
N GLU A 5 -8.61 -1.54 -11.47
CA GLU A 5 -9.60 -0.65 -12.08
C GLU A 5 -11.04 -1.19 -12.05
N ASP A 6 -11.20 -2.52 -11.97
CA ASP A 6 -12.52 -3.18 -11.92
C ASP A 6 -13.08 -3.27 -10.49
N LEU A 7 -12.31 -2.89 -9.46
CA LEU A 7 -12.77 -2.94 -8.09
C LEU A 7 -14.04 -2.11 -7.92
N PRO A 8 -15.10 -2.66 -7.28
CA PRO A 8 -16.38 -1.96 -7.07
C PRO A 8 -16.29 -0.92 -5.94
N ILE A 9 -15.25 -0.10 -5.97
CA ILE A 9 -14.99 1.03 -5.08
C ILE A 9 -15.32 2.36 -5.77
N SER A 10 -15.46 3.42 -4.98
CA SER A 10 -15.66 4.78 -5.45
C SER A 10 -14.50 5.26 -6.32
N GLY A 11 -14.80 6.11 -7.31
CA GLY A 11 -13.78 6.67 -8.19
C GLY A 11 -12.67 7.43 -7.45
N ALA A 12 -13.05 8.16 -6.38
CA ALA A 12 -12.10 8.87 -5.53
C ALA A 12 -11.15 7.91 -4.78
N LEU A 13 -11.66 6.79 -4.26
CA LEU A 13 -10.83 5.79 -3.59
C LEU A 13 -9.91 5.07 -4.59
N ARG A 14 -10.39 4.82 -5.82
CA ARG A 14 -9.57 4.26 -6.89
C ARG A 14 -8.42 5.18 -7.29
N GLU A 15 -8.69 6.47 -7.46
CA GLU A 15 -7.66 7.48 -7.78
C GLU A 15 -6.62 7.61 -6.65
N ARG A 16 -7.08 7.56 -5.40
CA ARG A 16 -6.20 7.55 -4.22
C ARG A 16 -5.30 6.31 -4.19
N LEU A 17 -5.85 5.13 -4.47
CA LEU A 17 -5.09 3.87 -4.57
C LEU A 17 -4.05 3.92 -5.70
N ALA A 18 -4.43 4.44 -6.87
CA ALA A 18 -3.51 4.59 -8.00
C ALA A 18 -2.36 5.55 -7.66
N THR A 19 -2.66 6.71 -7.05
CA THR A 19 -1.65 7.68 -6.60
C THR A 19 -0.69 7.07 -5.59
N TRP A 20 -1.20 6.26 -4.65
CA TRP A 20 -0.38 5.55 -3.68
C TRP A 20 0.50 4.47 -4.34
N ALA A 21 0.01 3.74 -5.33
CA ALA A 21 0.82 2.77 -6.08
C ALA A 21 1.94 3.44 -6.89
N ASP A 22 1.65 4.59 -7.50
CA ASP A 22 2.63 5.38 -8.24
C ASP A 22 3.73 5.93 -7.33
N GLY A 23 3.39 6.29 -6.08
CA GLY A 23 4.34 6.77 -5.08
C GLY A 23 5.46 5.77 -4.74
N TYR A 24 5.15 4.46 -4.72
CA TYR A 24 6.18 3.42 -4.56
C TYR A 24 6.99 3.24 -5.84
N SER A 25 6.35 3.34 -7.01
CA SER A 25 7.07 3.23 -8.29
C SER A 25 8.10 4.34 -8.47
N ALA A 26 7.88 5.52 -7.89
CA ALA A 26 8.83 6.63 -7.91
C ALA A 26 9.98 6.49 -6.90
N CYS A 27 9.89 5.60 -5.90
CA CYS A 27 10.92 5.48 -4.87
C CYS A 27 12.21 4.78 -5.37
N ILE A 28 12.11 4.04 -6.47
CA ILE A 28 13.24 3.40 -7.15
C ILE A 28 13.96 4.34 -8.13
N ASP A 29 13.41 5.55 -8.35
CA ASP A 29 14.01 6.56 -9.22
C ASP A 29 15.13 7.33 -8.51
N HIS A 30 15.95 7.98 -9.33
CA HIS A 30 17.04 8.84 -8.86
C HIS A 30 16.78 10.29 -9.28
N LEU A 31 17.12 11.23 -8.41
CA LEU A 31 17.14 12.65 -8.70
C LEU A 31 18.20 12.96 -9.79
N PRO A 32 18.15 14.13 -10.45
CA PRO A 32 19.10 14.50 -11.51
C PRO A 32 20.58 14.49 -11.09
N ASP A 33 20.85 14.62 -9.78
CA ASP A 33 22.19 14.55 -9.20
C ASP A 33 22.65 13.11 -8.88
N GLY A 34 21.81 12.12 -9.19
CA GLY A 34 22.09 10.70 -8.97
C GLY A 34 21.81 10.23 -7.53
N SER A 35 21.26 11.07 -6.66
CA SER A 35 20.81 10.64 -5.33
C SER A 35 19.44 9.94 -5.41
N PRO A 36 19.14 8.96 -4.53
CA PRO A 36 17.84 8.32 -4.50
C PRO A 36 16.74 9.32 -4.11
N VAL A 37 15.54 9.14 -4.66
CA VAL A 37 14.37 9.92 -4.23
C VAL A 37 14.09 9.60 -2.75
N PRO A 38 13.93 10.62 -1.88
CA PRO A 38 13.56 10.38 -0.48
C PRO A 38 12.23 9.65 -0.40
N PHE A 39 12.22 8.50 0.28
CA PHE A 39 11.02 7.70 0.50
C PHE A 39 10.73 7.60 2.00
N ASP A 40 9.56 8.09 2.41
CA ASP A 40 9.08 7.96 3.79
C ASP A 40 8.17 6.73 3.89
N GLU A 41 8.77 5.60 4.24
CA GLU A 41 8.07 4.31 4.39
C GLU A 41 6.98 4.36 5.45
N THR A 42 7.17 5.15 6.52
CA THR A 42 6.18 5.25 7.60
C THR A 42 4.95 6.01 7.12
N ALA A 43 5.15 7.14 6.42
CA ALA A 43 4.04 7.88 5.83
C ALA A 43 3.33 7.06 4.73
N TYR A 44 4.11 6.34 3.91
CA TYR A 44 3.57 5.45 2.87
C TYR A 44 2.71 4.33 3.46
N ALA A 45 3.20 3.67 4.52
CA ALA A 45 2.47 2.60 5.20
C ALA A 45 1.21 3.11 5.91
N ALA A 46 1.27 4.30 6.52
CA ALA A 46 0.09 4.91 7.14
C ALA A 46 -1.02 5.20 6.11
N GLU A 47 -0.64 5.74 4.95
CA GLU A 47 -1.57 6.01 3.85
C GLU A 47 -2.15 4.71 3.25
N GLY A 48 -1.30 3.70 3.05
CA GLY A 48 -1.71 2.38 2.56
C GLY A 48 -2.75 1.72 3.47
N LEU A 49 -2.54 1.78 4.79
CA LEU A 49 -3.50 1.27 5.77
C LEU A 49 -4.83 2.05 5.72
N ALA A 50 -4.78 3.37 5.61
CA ALA A 50 -5.99 4.21 5.50
C ALA A 50 -6.80 3.89 4.23
N ILE A 51 -6.12 3.61 3.11
CA ILE A 51 -6.76 3.17 1.87
C ILE A 51 -7.39 1.78 2.08
N ALA A 52 -6.68 0.84 2.68
CA ALA A 52 -7.20 -0.51 2.92
C ALA A 52 -8.44 -0.50 3.85
N GLN A 53 -8.46 0.36 4.86
CA GLN A 53 -9.63 0.60 5.72
C GLN A 53 -10.81 1.17 4.92
N ALA A 54 -10.57 2.13 4.03
CA ALA A 54 -11.61 2.68 3.18
C ALA A 54 -12.17 1.62 2.20
N ILE A 55 -11.32 0.76 1.63
CA ILE A 55 -11.75 -0.36 0.79
C ILE A 55 -12.63 -1.31 1.60
N LYS A 56 -12.23 -1.67 2.83
CA LYS A 56 -13.05 -2.52 3.71
C LYS A 56 -14.40 -1.90 4.05
N ALA A 57 -14.45 -0.58 4.23
CA ALA A 57 -15.68 0.15 4.50
C ALA A 57 -16.65 0.15 3.30
N GLU A 58 -16.13 0.28 2.07
CA GLU A 58 -16.95 0.19 0.86
C GLU A 58 -17.31 -1.25 0.48
N LEU A 59 -16.46 -2.23 0.84
CA LEU A 59 -16.61 -3.66 0.53
C LEU A 59 -16.64 -4.52 1.80
N PRO A 60 -17.66 -4.40 2.66
CA PRO A 60 -17.69 -5.08 3.96
C PRO A 60 -17.74 -6.61 3.85
N GLY A 61 -18.25 -7.14 2.73
CA GLY A 61 -18.28 -8.58 2.45
C GLY A 61 -16.96 -9.16 1.95
N TRP A 62 -15.95 -8.32 1.70
CA TRP A 62 -14.66 -8.74 1.18
C TRP A 62 -13.64 -8.85 2.31
N THR A 63 -12.76 -9.83 2.21
CA THR A 63 -11.54 -9.90 3.02
C THR A 63 -10.50 -8.98 2.41
N VAL A 64 -10.05 -7.99 3.18
CA VAL A 64 -9.00 -7.05 2.76
C VAL A 64 -7.77 -7.38 3.59
N ILE A 65 -6.71 -7.87 2.94
CA ILE A 65 -5.42 -8.14 3.57
C ILE A 65 -4.49 -6.98 3.26
N TYR A 66 -3.95 -6.36 4.30
CA TYR A 66 -2.97 -5.29 4.17
C TYR A 66 -1.57 -5.80 4.52
N PHE A 67 -0.60 -5.52 3.64
CA PHE A 67 0.81 -5.78 3.86
C PHE A 67 1.47 -4.49 4.37
N ASP A 68 1.99 -4.55 5.59
CA ASP A 68 2.53 -3.38 6.27
C ASP A 68 4.04 -3.30 6.10
N ILE A 69 4.45 -2.53 5.08
CA ILE A 69 5.87 -2.38 4.71
C ILE A 69 6.70 -1.81 5.85
N SER A 70 6.10 -1.02 6.76
CA SER A 70 6.81 -0.39 7.87
C SER A 70 7.30 -1.37 8.93
N LYS A 71 6.85 -2.62 8.87
CA LYS A 71 7.28 -3.70 9.76
C LYS A 71 8.44 -4.52 9.21
N LEU A 72 8.85 -4.28 7.96
CA LEU A 72 9.98 -4.97 7.37
C LEU A 72 11.29 -4.56 8.06
N ASP A 73 12.17 -5.54 8.23
CA ASP A 73 13.56 -5.31 8.63
C ASP A 73 14.46 -5.43 7.39
N ASP A 74 14.96 -4.31 6.88
CA ASP A 74 15.86 -4.28 5.71
C ASP A 74 17.16 -5.09 5.89
N SER A 75 17.51 -5.48 7.13
CA SER A 75 18.67 -6.32 7.40
C SER A 75 18.43 -7.83 7.16
N GLN A 76 17.18 -8.24 6.90
CA GLN A 76 16.77 -9.63 6.70
C GLN A 76 16.28 -9.85 5.27
N GLU A 77 17.02 -10.62 4.46
CA GLU A 77 16.67 -10.91 3.06
C GLU A 77 15.46 -11.84 2.91
N ASP A 78 15.28 -12.79 3.83
CA ASP A 78 14.21 -13.81 3.78
C ASP A 78 13.25 -13.67 4.97
N GLN A 79 12.35 -12.70 4.89
CA GLN A 79 11.28 -12.54 5.87
C GLN A 79 9.96 -13.16 5.35
N PRO A 80 9.28 -14.01 6.14
CA PRO A 80 8.04 -14.62 5.71
C PRO A 80 6.95 -13.55 5.59
N ARG A 81 6.50 -13.30 4.36
CA ARG A 81 5.49 -12.29 4.00
C ARG A 81 4.27 -12.27 4.94
N GLY A 82 3.81 -13.45 5.36
CA GLY A 82 2.64 -13.59 6.25
C GLY A 82 2.79 -12.96 7.64
N GLU A 83 4.00 -12.62 8.09
CA GLU A 83 4.22 -11.91 9.37
C GLU A 83 3.86 -10.42 9.29
N PHE A 84 3.81 -9.85 8.09
CA PHE A 84 3.53 -8.44 7.85
C PHE A 84 2.15 -8.21 7.23
N GLU A 85 1.41 -9.29 6.95
CA GLU A 85 0.06 -9.25 6.44
C GLU A 85 -0.96 -9.42 7.56
N TYR A 86 -2.02 -8.61 7.54
CA TYR A 86 -3.15 -8.79 8.43
C TYR A 86 -4.46 -8.40 7.75
N GLU A 87 -5.55 -9.05 8.16
CA GLU A 87 -6.88 -8.63 7.73
C GLU A 87 -7.22 -7.27 8.33
N VAL A 88 -7.64 -6.34 7.48
CA VAL A 88 -8.14 -5.05 7.88
C VAL A 88 -9.56 -5.21 8.40
N THR A 89 -9.73 -4.88 9.67
CA THR A 89 -11.05 -4.75 10.30
C THR A 89 -11.57 -3.33 10.13
N PRO A 90 -12.89 -3.13 10.01
CA PRO A 90 -13.46 -1.78 10.09
C PRO A 90 -13.13 -1.15 11.45
N PRO A 91 -12.98 0.19 11.51
CA PRO A 91 -12.82 0.92 12.77
C PRO A 91 -14.05 0.83 13.68
#